data_AF-A0A1T4XKM3-F1
#
_entry.id   AF-A0A1T4XKM3-F1
#
_cell.length_a   1.000
_cell.length_b   1.000
_cell.length_c   1.000
_cell.angle_alpha   90.00
_cell.angle_beta   90.00
_cell.angle_gamma   90.00
#
_symmetry.space_group_name_H-M   'P 1'
#
loop_
_entity.id
_entity.type
_entity.pdbx_description
1 polymer ?
#
loop_
_entity_poly.entity_id
_entity_poly.type
_entity_poly.pdbx_seq_one_letter_code
_entity_poly.pdbx_strand_id
1 'polypeptide(L)' 'MEKENKVIESIEVAKEIFNRLNNINSNFYLVDNYDNSRIVVDNELLEIIKRYYRSKLEVDYGKGIC' A
#
# COMPACT_ATOMS: atom_id res chain seq x y z
N MET A 1 23.52 2.46 16.45
CA MET A 1 22.84 1.86 15.29
C MET A 1 21.36 2.00 15.54
N GLU A 2 20.68 2.89 14.82
CA GLU A 2 19.23 3.02 14.92
C GLU A 2 18.60 1.73 14.39
N LYS A 3 17.69 1.13 15.17
CA LYS A 3 16.87 0.02 14.69
C LYS A 3 15.93 0.61 13.65
N GLU A 4 16.25 0.44 12.38
CA GLU A 4 15.27 0.61 11.32
C GLU A 4 14.11 -0.34 11.63
N ASN A 5 12.95 0.21 11.98
CA ASN A 5 11.72 -0.55 12.12
C ASN A 5 11.29 -0.99 10.72
N LYS A 6 11.97 -1.99 10.18
CA LYS A 6 11.61 -2.59 8.89
C LYS A 6 10.33 -3.39 9.13
N VAL A 7 9.19 -2.83 8.71
CA VAL A 7 7.93 -3.56 8.71
C VAL A 7 8.09 -4.72 7.72
N ILE A 8 8.27 -5.93 8.24
CA ILE A 8 8.26 -7.17 7.44
C ILE A 8 6.80 -7.47 7.15
N GLU A 9 6.23 -6.83 6.12
CA GLU A 9 4.96 -7.25 5.56
C GLU A 9 5.19 -8.57 4.80
N SER A 10 4.46 -9.63 5.14
CA SER A 10 4.41 -10.85 4.32
C SER A 10 3.98 -10.49 2.89
N ILE A 11 4.49 -11.21 1.89
CA ILE A 11 4.06 -11.06 0.50
C ILE A 11 2.55 -11.20 0.35
N GLU A 12 1.92 -12.03 1.18
CA GLU A 12 0.47 -12.24 1.20
C GLU A 12 -0.24 -10.95 1.60
N VAL A 13 0.29 -10.25 2.61
CA VAL A 13 -0.20 -8.95 3.07
C VAL A 13 -0.01 -7.91 1.95
N ALA A 14 1.15 -7.87 1.30
CA ALA A 14 1.38 -6.95 0.19
C ALA A 14 0.45 -7.21 -1.02
N LYS A 15 0.20 -8.48 -1.38
CA LYS A 15 -0.76 -8.88 -2.42
C LYS A 15 -2.18 -8.50 -2.05
N GLU A 16 -2.58 -8.74 -0.80
CA GLU A 16 -3.89 -8.39 -0.30
C GLU A 16 -4.13 -6.88 -0.35
N ILE A 17 -3.16 -6.09 0.12
CA ILE A 17 -3.23 -4.62 0.06
C ILE A 17 -3.32 -4.15 -1.39
N PHE A 18 -2.47 -4.65 -2.28
CA PHE A 18 -2.51 -4.27 -3.70
C PHE A 18 -3.86 -4.60 -4.36
N ASN A 19 -4.42 -5.79 -4.09
CA ASN A 19 -5.72 -6.20 -4.60
C ASN A 19 -6.85 -5.32 -4.05
N ARG A 20 -6.80 -4.97 -2.76
CA ARG A 20 -7.77 -4.04 -2.17
C ARG A 20 -7.70 -2.68 -2.85
N LEU A 21 -6.49 -2.14 -3.06
CA LEU A 21 -6.27 -0.85 -3.71
C LEU A 21 -6.75 -0.82 -5.17
N ASN A 22 -6.64 -1.93 -5.91
CA ASN A 22 -7.12 -2.01 -7.30
C ASN A 22 -8.64 -2.12 -7.43
N ASN A 23 -9.33 -2.61 -6.39
CA ASN A 23 -10.78 -2.74 -6.38
C ASN A 23 -11.49 -1.51 -5.79
N ILE A 24 -10.76 -0.43 -5.52
CA ILE A 24 -11.33 0.83 -5.03
C ILE A 24 -12.09 1.50 -6.18
N ASN A 25 -13.42 1.41 -6.12
CA ASN A 25 -14.35 2.13 -7.01
C ASN A 25 -14.87 3.44 -6.38
N SER A 26 -14.36 3.83 -5.21
CA SER A 26 -14.83 4.96 -4.41
C SER A 26 -13.66 5.77 -3.84
N ASN A 27 -13.94 6.91 -3.21
CA ASN A 27 -12.89 7.71 -2.58
C ASN A 27 -12.20 6.91 -1.45
N PHE A 28 -10.86 6.88 -1.47
CA PHE A 28 -10.03 6.33 -0.41
C PHE A 28 -9.76 7.41 0.64
N TYR A 29 -9.82 7.06 1.92
CA TYR A 29 -9.59 8.00 3.01
C TYR A 29 -8.59 7.40 4.00
N LEU A 30 -7.64 8.22 4.46
CA LEU A 30 -6.88 7.94 5.66
C LEU A 30 -7.68 8.44 6.86
N VAL A 31 -7.75 7.62 7.90
CA VAL A 31 -8.39 8.00 9.16
C VAL A 31 -7.30 8.22 10.18
N ASP A 32 -7.24 9.43 10.75
CA ASP A 32 -6.39 9.70 11.90
C ASP A 32 -7.08 9.16 13.16
N ASN A 33 -6.43 8.25 13.87
CA ASN A 33 -6.99 7.64 15.08
C ASN A 33 -6.98 8.58 16.31
N TYR A 34 -6.26 9.70 16.25
CA TYR A 34 -6.20 10.67 17.34
C TYR A 34 -7.47 11.54 17.38
N ASP A 35 -7.90 12.05 16.23
CA ASP A 35 -9.03 12.99 16.13
C ASP A 35 -10.19 12.49 15.23
N ASN A 36 -10.08 11.27 14.67
CA ASN A 36 -11.01 10.68 13.71
C ASN A 36 -11.18 11.50 12.41
N SER A 37 -10.24 12.40 12.12
CA SER A 37 -10.25 13.14 10.87
C SER A 37 -10.09 12.19 9.67
N ARG A 38 -10.76 12.54 8.58
CA ARG A 38 -10.71 11.78 7.32
C ARG A 38 -9.98 12.61 6.29
N ILE A 39 -8.79 12.16 5.92
CA ILE A 39 -8.01 12.77 4.86
C ILE A 39 -8.38 12.06 3.57
N VAL A 40 -8.97 12.79 2.62
CA VAL A 40 -9.17 12.29 1.25
C VAL A 40 -7.80 11.99 0.67
N VAL A 41 -7.65 10.78 0.16
CA VAL A 41 -6.52 10.42 -0.68
C VAL A 41 -6.94 10.65 -2.12
N ASP A 42 -6.26 11.60 -2.76
CA ASP A 42 -6.47 11.84 -4.18
C ASP A 42 -5.95 10.67 -5.03
N ASN A 43 -6.31 10.71 -6.32
CA ASN A 43 -5.95 9.66 -7.26
C ASN A 43 -4.43 9.58 -7.50
N GLU A 44 -3.69 10.68 -7.39
CA GLU A 44 -2.24 10.69 -7.61
C GLU A 44 -1.52 9.95 -6.49
N LEU A 45 -1.88 10.24 -5.25
CA LEU A 45 -1.34 9.54 -4.08
C LEU A 45 -1.74 8.06 -4.08
N LEU A 46 -2.97 7.73 -4.48
CA LEU A 46 -3.40 6.34 -4.65
C LEU A 46 -2.52 5.57 -5.65
N GLU A 47 -2.22 6.17 -6.80
CA GLU A 47 -1.35 5.57 -7.81
C GLU A 47 0.09 5.40 -7.32
N ILE A 48 0.61 6.35 -6.53
CA ILE A 48 1.93 6.22 -5.89
C ILE A 48 1.96 5.01 -4.94
N ILE A 49 0.91 4.83 -4.12
CA ILE A 49 0.82 3.70 -3.18
C ILE A 49 0.73 2.37 -3.96
N LYS A 50 -0.07 2.29 -5.02
CA LYS A 50 -0.14 1.10 -5.88
C LYS A 50 1.22 0.74 -6.49
N ARG A 51 1.97 1.74 -6.98
CA ARG A 51 3.31 1.55 -7.55
C ARG A 51 4.30 1.03 -6.51
N TYR A 52 4.23 1.51 -5.28
CA TYR A 52 5.06 1.01 -4.18
C TYR A 52 4.83 -0.49 -3.94
N TYR A 53 3.57 -0.90 -3.77
CA TYR A 53 3.25 -2.32 -3.51
C TYR A 53 3.56 -3.21 -4.71
N ARG A 54 3.31 -2.74 -5.94
CA ARG A 54 3.73 -3.45 -7.15
C ARG A 54 5.24 -3.66 -7.19
N SER A 55 6.02 -2.60 -6.96
CA SER A 55 7.49 -2.69 -6.97
C SER A 55 8.00 -3.64 -5.89
N LYS A 56 7.38 -3.63 -4.70
CA LYS A 56 7.73 -4.56 -3.61
C LYS A 56 7.49 -6.02 -3.99
N LEU A 57 6.37 -6.31 -4.66
CA LEU A 57 6.05 -7.64 -5.18
C LEU A 57 7.02 -8.08 -6.30
N GLU A 58 7.49 -7.14 -7.13
CA GLU A 58 8.41 -7.41 -8.24
C GLU A 58 9.87 -7.60 -7.78
N VAL A 59 10.33 -6.82 -6.79
CA VAL A 59 11.71 -6.83 -6.27
C VAL A 59 11.98 -8.03 -5.36
N ASP A 60 11.05 -8.37 -4.47
CA ASP A 60 11.32 -9.40 -3.46
C ASP A 60 11.22 -10.85 -4.00
N TYR A 61 10.61 -11.09 -5.16
CA TYR A 61 10.30 -12.46 -5.60
C TYR A 61 10.61 -12.82 -7.06
N GLY A 62 11.19 -11.92 -7.85
CA GLY A 62 11.72 -12.24 -9.19
C GLY A 62 10.65 -12.67 -10.20
N LYS A 63 10.33 -11.78 -11.15
CA LYS A 63 9.61 -12.06 -12.41
C LYS A 63 8.44 -13.06 -12.30
N GLY A 64 7.22 -12.55 -12.12
CA GLY A 64 6.04 -13.35 -12.38
C GLY A 64 4.77 -12.83 -11.74
N ILE A 65 4.30 -11.65 -12.15
CA ILE A 65 2.86 -11.35 -12.07
C ILE A 65 2.47 -10.92 -13.49
N CYS A 66 2.03 -11.92 -14.26
CA CYS A 66 1.35 -11.77 -15.54
C CYS A 66 -0.05 -11.18 -15.32
#